data_AF-A0A8J2T7U3-F1
#
_entry.id   AF-A0A8J2T7U3-F1
#
_cell.length_a   1.000
_cell.length_b   1.000
_cell.length_c   1.000
_cell.angle_alpha   90.00
_cell.angle_beta   90.00
_cell.angle_gamma   90.00
#
_symmetry.space_group_name_H-M   'P 1'
#
loop_
_entity.id
_entity.type
_entity.pdbx_description
1 polymer ?
#
loop_
_entity_poly.entity_id
_entity_poly.type
_entity_poly.pdbx_seq_one_letter_code
_entity_poly.pdbx_strand_id
1 'polypeptide(L)'
;MKNKRNSSKKELSANERKILNIIQKDVIQHYYSPALESGTFEILSTLRYDPSFTHIFSDELRTIPEEQQKRVLEHQSNGDASVKLNEIDDRLKSMNYDDNNLFTVSDINDNGKFAKFDDYMDNFDENSSNSVEEGNVSLFSLMQECLSTQNSSPPKSPPLREVDLLPTFYQRFLLLGEHFKRLNFSLEFFKWGFHVPIDLLLENLIRAIPDHHEVTDLQEKMRLLINTRSCYKMRVLISNSGKMRVEAHPLLSPDPSNYIFSTTQYFIDTILSGFMPNSPSTWDIFVDLESTRISPFTTFKTTFRDQYNAARERLTQIAEKYGGTNKREILVYNDAYQLLEGSISSVAVIKHKEEDLNQFRFITPPLASGCLCGTMRRYLLKKGLIDEYPIDVRDLQEGEEVLLMNGVMGCVKGTIRQAFQHNR
;
A
#
# COMPACT_ATOMS: atom_id res chain seq x y z
N MET A 1 36.93 -23.43 16.35
CA MET A 1 37.44 -22.11 15.89
C MET A 1 36.73 -21.76 14.59
N LYS A 2 35.70 -20.91 14.64
CA LYS A 2 34.93 -20.44 13.48
C LYS A 2 35.42 -19.05 13.08
N ASN A 3 35.83 -18.88 11.83
CA ASN A 3 36.14 -17.56 11.24
C ASN A 3 34.86 -16.94 10.66
N LYS A 4 34.46 -15.78 11.21
CA LYS A 4 33.46 -14.86 10.65
C LYS A 4 33.98 -14.27 9.34
N ARG A 5 33.17 -14.24 8.28
CA ARG A 5 33.37 -13.34 7.14
C ARG A 5 32.26 -12.30 7.17
N ASN A 6 32.67 -11.04 7.28
CA ASN A 6 31.81 -9.86 7.24
C ASN A 6 31.15 -9.72 5.87
N SER A 7 29.87 -9.39 5.87
CA SER A 7 29.19 -8.81 4.72
C SER A 7 29.62 -7.38 4.51
N SER A 8 30.25 -7.16 3.36
CA SER A 8 30.58 -5.85 2.86
C SER A 8 29.42 -5.36 2.00
N LYS A 9 28.79 -4.24 2.40
CA LYS A 9 28.00 -3.39 1.50
C LYS A 9 28.70 -3.32 0.14
N LYS A 10 28.02 -3.70 -0.94
CA LYS A 10 28.59 -3.71 -2.29
C LYS A 10 29.02 -2.30 -2.64
N GLU A 11 30.32 -2.06 -2.57
CA GLU A 11 30.89 -0.75 -2.85
C GLU A 11 30.77 -0.42 -4.34
N LEU A 12 30.19 0.74 -4.65
CA LEU A 12 30.12 1.27 -6.00
C LEU A 12 31.53 1.34 -6.61
N SER A 13 31.67 0.91 -7.86
CA SER A 13 32.90 1.06 -8.63
C SER A 13 33.27 2.53 -8.80
N ALA A 14 34.54 2.81 -9.10
CA ALA A 14 35.02 4.17 -9.33
C ALA A 14 34.23 4.90 -10.44
N ASN A 15 33.81 4.17 -11.47
CA ASN A 15 32.98 4.71 -12.56
C ASN A 15 31.55 5.02 -12.09
N GLU A 16 30.92 4.13 -11.32
CA GLU A 16 29.58 4.37 -10.76
C GLU A 16 29.59 5.54 -9.77
N ARG A 17 30.63 5.67 -8.93
CA ARG A 17 30.81 6.85 -8.06
C ARG A 17 30.98 8.13 -8.86
N LYS A 18 31.71 8.09 -9.98
CA LYS A 18 31.91 9.25 -10.86
C LYS A 18 30.60 9.66 -11.54
N ILE A 19 29.81 8.70 -12.02
CA ILE A 19 28.48 8.92 -12.59
C ILE A 19 27.53 9.50 -11.53
N LEU A 20 27.49 8.92 -10.32
CA LEU A 20 26.71 9.43 -9.19
C LEU A 20 27.11 10.86 -8.83
N ASN A 21 28.40 11.17 -8.79
CA ASN A 21 28.88 12.53 -8.51
C ASN A 21 28.48 13.54 -9.58
N ILE A 22 28.49 13.14 -10.86
CA ILE A 22 28.02 13.98 -11.98
C ILE A 22 26.51 14.20 -11.89
N ILE A 23 25.72 13.15 -11.67
CA ILE A 23 24.27 13.27 -11.46
C ILE A 23 23.98 14.18 -10.28
N GLN A 24 24.72 14.03 -9.18
CA GLN A 24 24.53 14.82 -7.96
C GLN A 24 24.88 16.30 -8.16
N LYS A 25 25.97 16.63 -8.87
CA LYS A 25 26.39 18.01 -9.13
C LYS A 25 25.62 18.69 -10.27
N ASP A 26 25.55 18.05 -11.42
CA ASP A 26 25.14 18.72 -12.67
C ASP A 26 23.62 18.63 -12.90
N VAL A 27 22.94 17.62 -12.32
CA VAL A 27 21.49 17.44 -12.48
C VAL A 27 20.76 17.82 -11.20
N ILE A 28 21.17 17.26 -10.06
CA ILE A 28 20.46 17.47 -8.79
C ILE A 28 20.76 18.85 -8.21
N GLN A 29 22.04 19.22 -8.05
CA GLN A 29 22.41 20.54 -7.52
C GLN A 29 21.96 21.67 -8.44
N HIS A 30 22.23 21.60 -9.75
CA HIS A 30 21.94 22.72 -10.65
C HIS A 30 20.44 23.05 -10.80
N TYR A 31 19.58 22.04 -10.89
CA TYR A 31 18.14 22.25 -11.16
C TYR A 31 17.28 22.26 -9.89
N TYR A 32 17.78 21.70 -8.79
CA TYR A 32 16.99 21.49 -7.57
C TYR A 32 17.63 22.06 -6.30
N SER A 33 18.80 22.73 -6.38
CA SER A 33 19.43 23.43 -5.24
C SER A 33 18.46 24.32 -4.49
N PRO A 34 17.60 25.15 -5.14
CA PRO A 34 16.71 26.02 -4.39
C PRO A 34 15.78 25.24 -3.44
N ALA A 35 15.26 24.08 -3.85
CA ALA A 35 14.39 23.24 -3.02
C ALA A 35 15.19 22.43 -1.97
N LEU A 36 16.36 21.92 -2.35
CA LEU A 36 17.22 21.12 -1.47
C LEU A 36 17.92 21.96 -0.40
N GLU A 37 18.35 23.18 -0.73
CA GLU A 37 19.05 24.10 0.17
C GLU A 37 18.08 24.87 1.07
N SER A 38 16.88 25.22 0.57
CA SER A 38 15.90 25.93 1.38
C SER A 38 15.20 25.05 2.41
N GLY A 39 15.18 23.72 2.20
CA GLY A 39 14.46 22.79 3.08
C GLY A 39 12.96 23.07 3.16
N THR A 40 12.39 23.70 2.12
CA THR A 40 11.01 24.19 2.09
C THR A 40 9.96 23.12 1.82
N PHE A 41 10.38 21.88 1.53
CA PHE A 41 9.47 20.77 1.28
C PHE A 41 9.39 19.82 2.48
N GLU A 42 8.27 19.12 2.58
CA GLU A 42 8.01 18.08 3.57
C GLU A 42 8.04 16.71 2.87
N ILE A 43 8.59 15.69 3.54
CA ILE A 43 8.42 14.30 3.13
C ILE A 43 7.00 13.88 3.50
N LEU A 44 6.33 13.21 2.56
CA LEU A 44 4.91 12.94 2.60
C LEU A 44 4.64 11.43 2.56
N SER A 45 3.79 10.96 3.46
CA SER A 45 3.15 9.65 3.36
C SER A 45 1.65 9.82 3.32
N THR A 46 0.96 9.04 2.50
CA THR A 46 -0.51 9.08 2.41
C THR A 46 -1.03 7.66 2.34
N LEU A 47 -1.85 7.29 3.32
CA LEU A 47 -2.31 5.92 3.53
C LEU A 47 -3.77 5.89 3.99
N ARG A 48 -4.45 4.77 3.79
CA ARG A 48 -5.81 4.53 4.29
C ARG A 48 -5.79 4.01 5.72
N TYR A 49 -6.62 4.58 6.58
CA TYR A 49 -7.10 3.94 7.80
C TYR A 49 -8.48 3.34 7.52
N ASP A 50 -8.64 2.06 7.85
CA ASP A 50 -9.86 1.32 7.65
C ASP A 50 -10.09 0.29 8.78
N PRO A 51 -11.10 0.49 9.63
CA PRO A 51 -11.46 -0.45 10.68
C PRO A 51 -11.78 -1.87 10.19
N SER A 52 -12.27 -2.01 8.95
CA SER A 52 -12.68 -3.29 8.36
C SER A 52 -11.53 -4.19 7.92
N PHE A 53 -10.27 -3.74 8.04
CA PHE A 53 -9.08 -4.59 7.92
C PHE A 53 -8.84 -5.50 9.13
N THR A 54 -9.75 -5.52 10.10
CA THR A 54 -9.66 -6.37 11.30
C THR A 54 -10.97 -7.12 11.51
N HIS A 55 -10.87 -8.32 12.08
CA HIS A 55 -12.00 -9.23 12.34
C HIS A 55 -13.00 -8.76 13.42
N ILE A 56 -12.80 -7.58 14.01
CA ILE A 56 -13.65 -7.12 15.12
C ILE A 56 -15.13 -7.04 14.71
N PHE A 57 -15.42 -6.82 13.44
CA PHE A 57 -16.78 -6.79 12.91
C PHE A 57 -17.27 -8.14 12.38
N SER A 58 -16.46 -9.21 12.41
CA SER A 58 -16.81 -10.52 11.82
C SER A 58 -17.80 -11.34 12.63
N ASP A 59 -18.01 -11.03 13.92
CA ASP A 59 -19.02 -11.74 14.72
C ASP A 59 -20.44 -11.16 14.56
N GLU A 60 -20.58 -9.88 14.20
CA GLU A 60 -21.89 -9.29 13.86
C GLU A 60 -22.47 -9.94 12.60
N LEU A 61 -21.61 -10.38 11.69
CA LEU A 61 -21.92 -11.11 10.46
C LEU A 61 -22.60 -12.47 10.68
N ARG A 62 -22.32 -13.15 11.80
CA ARG A 62 -22.93 -14.45 12.13
C ARG A 62 -24.40 -14.36 12.52
N THR A 63 -24.90 -13.13 12.74
CA THR A 63 -26.31 -12.88 13.10
C THR A 63 -27.22 -12.64 11.88
N ILE A 64 -26.67 -12.60 10.66
CA ILE A 64 -27.44 -12.44 9.42
C ILE A 64 -27.95 -13.82 8.96
N PRO A 65 -29.27 -14.01 8.75
CA PRO A 65 -29.82 -15.30 8.31
C PRO A 65 -29.20 -15.79 6.99
N GLU A 66 -28.89 -17.09 6.91
CA GLU A 66 -28.26 -17.74 5.73
C GLU A 66 -28.99 -17.46 4.39
N GLU A 67 -30.30 -17.20 4.44
CA GLU A 67 -31.09 -16.83 3.26
C GLU A 67 -30.75 -15.46 2.67
N GLN A 68 -30.31 -14.49 3.48
CA GLN A 68 -29.86 -13.19 2.99
C GLN A 68 -28.46 -13.27 2.38
N GLN A 69 -27.57 -14.10 2.94
CA GLN A 69 -26.27 -14.40 2.35
C GLN A 69 -26.41 -15.08 0.97
N LYS A 70 -27.33 -16.05 0.83
CA LYS A 70 -27.61 -16.69 -0.47
C LYS A 70 -28.17 -15.73 -1.52
N ARG A 71 -29.10 -14.83 -1.17
CA ARG A 71 -29.68 -13.88 -2.15
C ARG A 71 -28.67 -12.87 -2.68
N VAL A 72 -27.72 -12.41 -1.85
CA VAL A 72 -26.64 -11.50 -2.29
C VAL A 72 -25.67 -12.21 -3.23
N LEU A 73 -25.32 -13.47 -2.93
CA LEU A 73 -24.48 -14.32 -3.80
C LEU A 73 -25.19 -14.67 -5.12
N GLU A 74 -26.50 -14.95 -5.10
CA GLU A 74 -27.30 -15.27 -6.29
C GLU A 74 -27.52 -14.06 -7.22
N HIS A 75 -27.65 -12.85 -6.67
CA HIS A 75 -27.76 -11.63 -7.50
C HIS A 75 -26.48 -11.27 -8.26
N GLN A 76 -25.31 -11.78 -7.86
CA GLN A 76 -24.05 -11.63 -8.61
C GLN A 76 -23.72 -12.83 -9.50
N SER A 77 -24.37 -13.99 -9.27
CA SER A 77 -24.15 -15.25 -10.00
C SER A 77 -24.91 -15.37 -11.33
N ASN A 78 -25.88 -14.49 -11.62
CA ASN A 78 -26.74 -14.62 -12.81
C ASN A 78 -26.11 -14.12 -14.13
N GLY A 79 -24.79 -14.12 -14.24
CA GLY A 79 -24.09 -13.87 -15.50
C GLY A 79 -22.89 -14.80 -15.64
N ASP A 80 -23.07 -15.94 -16.32
CA ASP A 80 -22.03 -16.79 -16.94
C ASP A 80 -20.68 -16.87 -16.19
N ALA A 81 -20.74 -17.01 -14.86
CA ALA A 81 -19.59 -16.79 -13.97
C ALA A 81 -18.62 -17.99 -13.94
N SER A 82 -19.05 -19.16 -14.41
CA SER A 82 -18.21 -20.37 -14.45
C SER A 82 -17.13 -20.31 -15.53
N VAL A 83 -17.27 -19.45 -16.54
CA VAL A 83 -16.28 -19.26 -17.61
C VAL A 83 -15.29 -18.12 -17.28
N LYS A 84 -15.70 -17.10 -16.52
CA LYS A 84 -14.88 -15.90 -16.21
C LYS A 84 -14.00 -15.99 -14.95
N LEU A 85 -14.23 -16.96 -14.08
CA LEU A 85 -13.38 -17.22 -12.92
C LEU A 85 -11.97 -17.74 -13.31
N ASN A 86 -11.77 -18.16 -14.56
CA ASN A 86 -10.46 -18.56 -15.09
C ASN A 86 -9.54 -17.37 -15.45
N GLU A 87 -10.02 -16.11 -15.35
CA GLU A 87 -9.23 -14.90 -15.64
C GLU A 87 -8.66 -14.20 -14.41
N ILE A 88 -9.18 -14.50 -13.21
CA ILE A 88 -8.62 -13.97 -11.97
C ILE A 88 -7.36 -14.78 -11.66
N ASP A 89 -6.21 -14.10 -11.67
CA ASP A 89 -4.90 -14.65 -11.28
C ASP A 89 -5.05 -15.59 -10.08
N ASP A 90 -4.69 -16.86 -10.23
CA ASP A 90 -4.87 -17.89 -9.18
C ASP A 90 -4.17 -17.48 -7.85
N ARG A 91 -3.22 -16.55 -7.91
CA ARG A 91 -2.60 -15.93 -6.74
C ARG A 91 -3.56 -15.08 -5.91
N LEU A 92 -4.57 -14.45 -6.52
CA LEU A 92 -5.63 -13.72 -5.81
C LEU A 92 -6.59 -14.68 -5.12
N LYS A 93 -6.89 -15.84 -5.72
CA LYS A 93 -7.78 -16.86 -5.12
C LYS A 93 -7.14 -17.54 -3.91
N SER A 94 -5.82 -17.62 -3.88
CA SER A 94 -5.04 -18.16 -2.76
C SER A 94 -4.67 -17.09 -1.72
N MET A 95 -5.10 -15.83 -1.90
CA MET A 95 -4.90 -14.80 -0.88
C MET A 95 -5.80 -15.06 0.32
N ASN A 96 -5.19 -15.46 1.43
CA ASN A 96 -5.82 -15.36 2.74
C ASN A 96 -5.29 -14.10 3.43
N TYR A 97 -6.14 -13.08 3.58
CA TYR A 97 -5.79 -11.87 4.31
C TYR A 97 -5.79 -12.12 5.82
N ASP A 98 -6.59 -13.08 6.28
CA ASP A 98 -6.73 -13.45 7.68
C ASP A 98 -5.46 -14.20 8.16
N ASP A 99 -4.77 -14.88 7.24
CA ASP A 99 -3.41 -15.44 7.42
C ASP A 99 -2.30 -14.39 7.41
N ASN A 100 -2.62 -13.08 7.40
CA ASN A 100 -1.60 -12.03 7.43
C ASN A 100 -0.97 -11.88 8.83
N ASN A 101 -0.23 -12.90 9.22
CA ASN A 101 1.14 -12.78 9.74
C ASN A 101 2.11 -12.07 8.75
N LEU A 102 1.60 -11.46 7.69
CA LEU A 102 2.37 -10.77 6.65
C LEU A 102 2.70 -9.31 7.02
N PHE A 103 2.05 -8.79 8.05
CA PHE A 103 2.32 -7.47 8.64
C PHE A 103 2.69 -7.54 10.12
N THR A 104 2.62 -8.72 10.73
CA THR A 104 3.33 -8.95 11.99
C THR A 104 4.81 -8.94 11.68
N VAL A 105 5.56 -8.16 12.45
CA VAL A 105 6.94 -8.52 12.75
C VAL A 105 6.83 -9.92 13.36
N SER A 106 7.20 -10.95 12.60
CA SER A 106 7.16 -12.33 13.08
C SER A 106 8.17 -12.47 14.21
N ASP A 107 7.68 -12.37 15.45
CA ASP A 107 7.97 -13.19 16.63
C ASP A 107 7.69 -12.38 17.92
N ILE A 108 6.42 -12.38 18.34
CA ILE A 108 6.02 -11.94 19.68
C ILE A 108 6.36 -13.09 20.63
N ASN A 109 7.40 -12.95 21.45
CA ASN A 109 7.69 -13.92 22.51
C ASN A 109 6.76 -13.74 23.73
N ASP A 110 6.51 -14.86 24.42
CA ASP A 110 5.50 -15.17 25.45
C ASP A 110 5.33 -14.21 26.66
N ASN A 111 6.02 -13.07 26.72
CA ASN A 111 6.02 -12.19 27.88
C ASN A 111 5.49 -10.76 27.64
N GLY A 112 4.83 -10.48 26.51
CA GLY A 112 3.99 -9.27 26.36
C GLY A 112 4.71 -7.93 26.58
N LYS A 113 6.02 -7.88 26.30
CA LYS A 113 6.80 -6.63 26.22
C LYS A 113 7.48 -6.59 24.87
N PHE A 114 7.39 -5.46 24.17
CA PHE A 114 8.21 -5.16 22.99
C PHE A 114 9.69 -5.32 23.37
N ALA A 115 10.29 -6.45 23.01
CA ALA A 115 11.72 -6.65 23.16
C ALA A 115 12.44 -5.67 22.23
N LYS A 116 13.54 -5.10 22.73
CA LYS A 116 14.29 -3.98 22.14
C LYS A 116 14.36 -4.05 20.61
N PHE A 117 13.72 -3.05 20.00
CA PHE A 117 13.65 -2.80 18.56
C PHE A 117 15.04 -2.65 17.89
N ASP A 118 16.11 -2.47 18.68
CA ASP A 118 17.49 -2.29 18.21
C ASP A 118 18.14 -3.57 17.67
N ASP A 119 17.75 -4.77 18.14
CA ASP A 119 18.37 -6.04 17.69
C ASP A 119 17.93 -6.46 16.27
N TYR A 120 16.95 -5.75 15.68
CA TYR A 120 16.35 -6.08 14.38
C TYR A 120 17.10 -5.51 13.16
N MET A 121 18.13 -4.69 13.35
CA MET A 121 18.91 -4.09 12.26
C MET A 121 20.11 -4.95 11.80
N ASP A 122 20.45 -6.04 12.51
CA ASP A 122 21.66 -6.83 12.24
C ASP A 122 21.47 -8.01 11.26
N ASN A 123 20.26 -8.33 10.82
CA ASN A 123 20.00 -9.43 9.88
C ASN A 123 19.67 -8.96 8.46
N PHE A 124 20.72 -8.50 7.77
CA PHE A 124 20.77 -8.46 6.31
C PHE A 124 21.97 -9.29 5.86
N ASP A 125 21.78 -10.57 5.55
CA ASP A 125 22.62 -11.35 4.61
C ASP A 125 21.96 -12.65 4.12
N GLU A 126 21.99 -12.80 2.80
CA GLU A 126 21.92 -13.97 1.90
C GLU A 126 21.01 -15.20 2.20
N ASN A 127 19.99 -15.29 1.33
CA ASN A 127 19.44 -16.43 0.55
C ASN A 127 19.35 -17.87 1.10
N SER A 128 18.11 -18.38 0.96
CA SER A 128 17.64 -19.75 0.65
C SER A 128 18.61 -20.94 0.65
N SER A 129 18.24 -21.99 1.39
CA SER A 129 18.12 -23.37 0.86
C SER A 129 17.59 -24.37 1.91
N ASN A 130 16.58 -25.16 1.49
CA ASN A 130 16.16 -26.50 1.97
C ASN A 130 15.60 -26.60 3.42
N SER A 131 14.65 -27.46 3.81
CA SER A 131 14.08 -28.70 3.27
C SER A 131 12.73 -28.99 3.95
N VAL A 132 11.92 -29.83 3.31
CA VAL A 132 10.68 -30.47 3.82
C VAL A 132 10.94 -31.23 5.13
N GLU A 133 10.06 -31.09 6.13
CA GLU A 133 9.70 -32.18 7.05
C GLU A 133 8.32 -31.93 7.70
N GLU A 134 7.56 -33.02 7.80
CA GLU A 134 6.19 -33.13 8.31
C GLU A 134 6.11 -32.95 9.83
N GLY A 135 4.97 -32.45 10.31
CA GLY A 135 4.66 -32.39 11.74
C GLY A 135 3.18 -32.23 12.01
N ASN A 136 2.46 -33.36 11.99
CA ASN A 136 1.07 -33.48 12.44
C ASN A 136 0.90 -32.94 13.87
N VAL A 137 -0.07 -32.03 14.09
CA VAL A 137 -0.65 -31.82 15.41
C VAL A 137 -2.16 -32.02 15.31
N SER A 138 -2.60 -33.11 15.94
CA SER A 138 -3.96 -33.63 15.94
C SER A 138 -4.91 -32.71 16.71
N LEU A 139 -6.00 -32.31 16.05
CA LEU A 139 -7.16 -31.58 16.57
C LEU A 139 -7.82 -32.27 17.78
N PHE A 140 -7.44 -33.51 18.09
CA PHE A 140 -7.96 -34.31 19.20
C PHE A 140 -7.38 -33.94 20.57
N SER A 141 -6.23 -33.25 20.62
CA SER A 141 -5.64 -32.79 21.90
C SER A 141 -6.35 -31.56 22.48
N LEU A 142 -6.99 -30.75 21.65
CA LEU A 142 -7.69 -29.52 22.07
C LEU A 142 -9.11 -29.77 22.60
N MET A 143 -9.68 -30.96 22.35
CA MET A 143 -11.03 -31.30 22.82
C MET A 143 -11.04 -31.90 24.23
N GLN A 144 -9.89 -32.36 24.74
CA GLN A 144 -9.83 -33.09 26.01
C GLN A 144 -9.59 -32.19 27.23
N GLU A 145 -9.26 -30.92 27.02
CA GLU A 145 -9.13 -29.92 28.09
C GLU A 145 -10.49 -29.36 28.56
N CYS A 146 -11.56 -29.52 27.75
CA CYS A 146 -12.89 -29.01 28.08
C CYS A 146 -13.73 -29.91 29.02
N LEU A 147 -13.19 -31.03 29.50
CA LEU A 147 -13.95 -32.00 30.32
C LEU A 147 -13.24 -32.48 31.60
N SER A 148 -12.32 -31.70 32.16
CA SER A 148 -11.79 -32.00 33.49
C SER A 148 -11.61 -30.75 34.35
N THR A 149 -12.60 -30.46 35.20
CA THR A 149 -12.47 -30.33 36.67
C THR A 149 -13.71 -29.65 37.27
N GLN A 150 -14.56 -30.46 37.90
CA GLN A 150 -15.42 -30.01 38.99
C GLN A 150 -14.62 -30.20 40.29
N ASN A 151 -14.40 -29.12 41.05
CA ASN A 151 -14.54 -29.01 42.51
C ASN A 151 -13.67 -27.90 43.14
N SER A 152 -14.34 -27.06 43.94
CA SER A 152 -13.87 -26.26 45.10
C SER A 152 -13.29 -24.84 44.91
N SER A 153 -14.07 -23.88 45.46
CA SER A 153 -13.77 -22.54 46.01
C SER A 153 -13.17 -21.43 45.12
N PRO A 154 -13.58 -20.15 45.32
CA PRO A 154 -13.42 -19.11 44.30
C PRO A 154 -12.00 -18.53 44.31
N PRO A 155 -11.29 -18.51 43.16
CA PRO A 155 -10.09 -17.71 43.06
C PRO A 155 -10.48 -16.26 42.74
N LYS A 156 -9.77 -15.35 43.41
CA LYS A 156 -9.81 -13.89 43.22
C LYS A 156 -9.91 -13.53 41.74
N SER A 157 -10.77 -12.57 41.41
CA SER A 157 -10.85 -12.02 40.05
C SER A 157 -9.44 -11.65 39.56
N PRO A 158 -9.01 -12.13 38.38
CA PRO A 158 -7.75 -11.69 37.82
C PRO A 158 -7.84 -10.18 37.56
N PRO A 159 -6.72 -9.44 37.66
CA PRO A 159 -6.72 -8.07 37.16
C PRO A 159 -7.16 -8.12 35.70
N LEU A 160 -8.12 -7.28 35.31
CA LEU A 160 -8.54 -7.10 33.92
C LEU A 160 -7.27 -6.91 33.09
N ARG A 161 -6.89 -7.93 32.30
CA ARG A 161 -5.75 -7.82 31.39
C ARG A 161 -6.13 -6.73 30.39
N GLU A 162 -5.44 -5.61 30.48
CA GLU A 162 -5.61 -4.52 29.53
C GLU A 162 -5.29 -5.07 28.15
N VAL A 163 -6.30 -5.15 27.28
CA VAL A 163 -6.12 -5.68 25.92
C VAL A 163 -5.24 -4.67 25.18
N ASP A 164 -4.06 -5.08 24.73
CA ASP A 164 -3.22 -4.23 23.90
C ASP A 164 -3.87 -4.04 22.53
N LEU A 165 -4.37 -2.83 22.27
CA LEU A 165 -5.06 -2.48 21.03
C LEU A 165 -4.09 -2.03 19.92
N LEU A 166 -2.80 -1.82 20.21
CA LEU A 166 -1.83 -1.29 19.24
C LEU A 166 -1.68 -2.19 18.00
N PRO A 167 -1.55 -3.53 18.13
CA PRO A 167 -1.47 -4.41 16.96
C PRO A 167 -2.70 -4.30 16.05
N THR A 168 -3.89 -4.21 16.64
CA THR A 168 -5.15 -4.03 15.91
C THR A 168 -5.16 -2.74 15.11
N PHE A 169 -4.79 -1.61 15.74
CA PHE A 169 -4.74 -0.34 15.03
C PHE A 169 -3.66 -0.30 13.96
N TYR A 170 -2.51 -0.92 14.21
CA TYR A 170 -1.46 -1.06 13.20
C TYR A 170 -1.97 -1.74 11.93
N GLN A 171 -2.75 -2.83 12.07
CA GLN A 171 -3.35 -3.55 10.93
C GLN A 171 -4.43 -2.74 10.19
N ARG A 172 -5.11 -1.82 10.88
CA ARG A 172 -6.11 -0.92 10.26
C ARG A 172 -5.50 0.15 9.36
N PHE A 173 -4.19 0.38 9.42
CA PHE A 173 -3.49 1.26 8.49
C PHE A 173 -2.93 0.47 7.31
N LEU A 174 -3.44 0.76 6.11
CA LEU A 174 -3.06 0.05 4.88
C LEU A 174 -1.55 0.13 4.65
N LEU A 175 -0.88 -1.02 4.70
CA LEU A 175 0.55 -1.18 4.41
C LEU A 175 1.46 -0.30 5.27
N LEU A 176 1.10 -0.04 6.55
CA LEU A 176 1.85 0.88 7.42
C LEU A 176 3.35 0.59 7.48
N GLY A 177 3.75 -0.68 7.55
CA GLY A 177 5.17 -1.07 7.52
C GLY A 177 5.93 -0.64 6.25
N GLU A 178 5.29 -0.69 5.08
CA GLU A 178 5.89 -0.22 3.82
C GLU A 178 5.93 1.32 3.76
N HIS A 179 4.91 1.98 4.31
CA HIS A 179 4.91 3.43 4.47
C HIS A 179 6.05 3.90 5.39
N PHE A 180 6.27 3.21 6.52
CA PHE A 180 7.36 3.46 7.46
C PHE A 180 8.74 3.31 6.81
N LYS A 181 8.99 2.19 6.12
CA LYS A 181 10.27 1.94 5.43
C LYS A 181 10.57 3.03 4.42
N ARG A 182 9.60 3.37 3.56
CA ARG A 182 9.77 4.41 2.54
C ARG A 182 10.01 5.79 3.14
N LEU A 183 9.29 6.13 4.22
CA LEU A 183 9.44 7.39 4.92
C LEU A 183 10.86 7.56 5.45
N ASN A 184 11.36 6.56 6.20
CA ASN A 184 12.71 6.59 6.75
C ASN A 184 13.81 6.53 5.68
N PHE A 185 13.58 5.77 4.61
CA PHE A 185 14.50 5.75 3.45
C PHE A 185 14.58 7.13 2.77
N SER A 186 13.47 7.87 2.71
CA SER A 186 13.47 9.23 2.17
C SER A 186 14.25 10.19 3.08
N LEU A 187 14.06 10.10 4.40
CA LEU A 187 14.78 10.92 5.39
C LEU A 187 16.30 10.71 5.31
N GLU A 188 16.72 9.45 5.15
CA GLU A 188 18.13 9.08 4.96
C GLU A 188 18.68 9.65 3.64
N PHE A 189 17.94 9.50 2.54
CA PHE A 189 18.34 10.02 1.22
C PHE A 189 18.58 11.53 1.25
N PHE A 190 17.69 12.30 1.88
CA PHE A 190 17.82 13.75 2.02
C PHE A 190 18.78 14.19 3.14
N LYS A 191 19.38 13.25 3.88
CA LYS A 191 20.36 13.49 4.95
C LYS A 191 19.84 14.42 6.06
N TRP A 192 18.58 14.25 6.45
CA TRP A 192 17.97 15.09 7.49
C TRP A 192 18.41 14.75 8.91
N GLY A 193 19.20 13.68 9.10
CA GLY A 193 19.89 13.40 10.36
C GLY A 193 19.02 12.82 11.47
N PHE A 194 17.81 12.36 11.15
CA PHE A 194 16.94 11.66 12.09
C PHE A 194 16.10 10.57 11.39
N HIS A 195 15.59 9.66 12.21
CA HIS A 195 14.64 8.63 11.81
C HIS A 195 13.37 8.74 12.66
N VAL A 196 12.25 8.31 12.11
CA VAL A 196 10.97 8.25 12.80
C VAL A 196 10.81 6.85 13.35
N PRO A 197 10.67 6.65 14.68
CA PRO A 197 10.30 5.35 15.26
C PRO A 197 8.89 4.92 14.85
N ILE A 198 8.65 3.62 14.70
CA ILE A 198 7.35 3.12 14.28
C ILE A 198 6.26 3.41 15.32
N ASP A 199 6.60 3.34 16.61
CA ASP A 199 5.67 3.60 17.70
C ASP A 199 5.20 5.06 17.69
N LEU A 200 6.14 5.99 17.48
CA LEU A 200 5.83 7.41 17.34
C LEU A 200 4.93 7.67 16.13
N LEU A 201 5.19 7.02 15.00
CA LEU A 201 4.37 7.13 13.79
C LEU A 201 2.94 6.60 14.05
N LEU A 202 2.83 5.40 14.64
CA LEU A 202 1.54 4.76 14.94
C LEU A 202 0.72 5.59 15.93
N GLU A 203 1.35 6.06 17.02
CA GLU A 203 0.70 6.93 18.00
C GLU A 203 0.16 8.20 17.34
N ASN A 204 0.97 8.90 16.54
CA ASN A 204 0.53 10.13 15.88
C ASN A 204 -0.56 9.89 14.84
N LEU A 205 -0.54 8.74 14.17
CA LEU A 205 -1.61 8.31 13.27
C LEU A 205 -2.93 8.09 14.02
N ILE A 206 -2.91 7.36 15.13
CA ILE A 206 -4.09 7.11 15.96
C ILE A 206 -4.63 8.43 16.52
N ARG A 207 -3.76 9.28 17.08
CA ARG A 207 -4.14 10.58 17.65
C ARG A 207 -4.82 11.50 16.63
N ALA A 208 -4.43 11.42 15.36
CA ALA A 208 -5.01 12.24 14.30
C ALA A 208 -6.39 11.75 13.82
N ILE A 209 -6.83 10.55 14.19
CA ILE A 209 -8.18 10.07 13.85
C ILE A 209 -9.20 10.95 14.61
N PRO A 210 -10.18 11.56 13.91
CA PRO A 210 -11.21 12.35 14.56
C PRO A 210 -12.05 11.48 15.50
N ASP A 211 -12.25 11.99 16.72
CA ASP A 211 -13.21 11.52 17.70
C ASP A 211 -14.02 12.72 18.22
N HIS A 212 -15.15 12.44 18.87
CA HIS A 212 -16.00 13.49 19.46
C HIS A 212 -15.59 13.85 20.89
N HIS A 213 -14.48 13.30 21.38
CA HIS A 213 -14.08 13.38 22.78
C HIS A 213 -12.67 13.95 22.88
N GLU A 214 -12.45 14.99 23.66
CA GLU A 214 -11.10 15.53 23.91
C GLU A 214 -10.32 14.60 24.86
N VAL A 215 -9.84 13.46 24.33
CA VAL A 215 -9.08 12.46 25.09
C VAL A 215 -7.58 12.63 24.86
N THR A 216 -6.84 12.81 25.95
CA THR A 216 -5.37 12.92 25.91
C THR A 216 -4.67 11.56 25.99
N ASP A 217 -5.29 10.60 26.69
CA ASP A 217 -4.79 9.23 26.80
C ASP A 217 -5.00 8.43 25.52
N LEU A 218 -3.93 7.76 25.05
CA LEU A 218 -3.97 7.01 23.80
C LEU A 218 -4.84 5.76 23.92
N GLN A 219 -4.79 5.06 25.05
CA GLN A 219 -5.53 3.80 25.24
C GLN A 219 -7.04 4.06 25.29
N GLU A 220 -7.48 5.10 26.01
CA GLU A 220 -8.88 5.51 26.04
C GLU A 220 -9.38 5.95 24.65
N LYS A 221 -8.58 6.71 23.90
CA LYS A 221 -8.90 7.05 22.51
C LYS A 221 -9.09 5.80 21.64
N MET A 222 -8.19 4.82 21.76
CA MET A 222 -8.30 3.56 21.01
C MET A 222 -9.55 2.77 21.39
N ARG A 223 -9.94 2.76 22.68
CA ARG A 223 -11.19 2.13 23.13
C ARG A 223 -12.44 2.78 22.52
N LEU A 224 -12.45 4.10 22.40
CA LEU A 224 -13.57 4.82 21.75
C LEU A 224 -13.62 4.55 20.24
N LEU A 225 -12.45 4.44 19.60
CA LEU A 225 -12.35 4.23 18.16
C LEU A 225 -12.54 2.77 17.71
N ILE A 226 -12.42 1.79 18.61
CA ILE A 226 -12.37 0.37 18.24
C ILE A 226 -13.58 -0.10 17.42
N ASN A 227 -14.77 0.40 17.75
CA ASN A 227 -16.04 0.03 17.11
C ASN A 227 -16.51 1.03 16.03
N THR A 228 -15.71 2.07 15.77
CA THR A 228 -16.02 3.02 14.69
C THR A 228 -15.72 2.40 13.33
N ARG A 229 -16.52 2.72 12.31
CA ARG A 229 -16.36 2.22 10.93
C ARG A 229 -15.88 3.29 9.94
N SER A 230 -15.62 4.49 10.42
CA SER A 230 -15.21 5.62 9.59
C SER A 230 -13.82 5.38 9.00
N CYS A 231 -13.72 5.49 7.68
CA CYS A 231 -12.48 5.37 6.94
C CYS A 231 -11.84 6.73 6.72
N TYR A 232 -10.52 6.80 6.76
CA TYR A 232 -9.79 8.06 6.59
C TYR A 232 -8.60 7.93 5.64
N LYS A 233 -8.40 8.96 4.83
CA LYS A 233 -7.13 9.22 4.14
C LYS A 233 -6.23 9.96 5.12
N MET A 234 -5.25 9.24 5.63
CA MET A 234 -4.24 9.76 6.54
C MET A 234 -3.11 10.37 5.73
N ARG A 235 -2.68 11.58 6.10
CA ARG A 235 -1.59 12.30 5.45
C ARG A 235 -0.55 12.70 6.49
N VAL A 236 0.61 12.06 6.43
CA VAL A 236 1.75 12.31 7.32
C VAL A 236 2.74 13.21 6.58
N LEU A 237 3.10 14.35 7.19
CA LEU A 237 4.05 15.31 6.67
C LEU A 237 5.18 15.49 7.67
N ILE A 238 6.41 15.41 7.19
CA ILE A 238 7.62 15.58 8.01
C ILE A 238 8.50 16.65 7.37
N SER A 239 8.81 17.67 8.14
CA SER A 239 9.75 18.73 7.73
C SER A 239 11.19 18.38 8.07
N ASN A 240 12.15 19.08 7.47
CA ASN A 240 13.57 18.95 7.78
C ASN A 240 13.94 19.25 9.25
N SER A 241 13.07 19.96 9.98
CA SER A 241 13.23 20.25 11.40
C SER A 241 12.88 19.08 12.33
N GLY A 242 12.32 18.00 11.78
CA GLY A 242 11.79 16.88 12.57
C GLY A 242 10.33 17.05 13.00
N LYS A 243 9.70 18.21 12.72
CA LYS A 243 8.26 18.39 12.98
C LYS A 243 7.44 17.46 12.09
N MET A 244 6.64 16.62 12.73
CA MET A 244 5.65 15.74 12.11
C MET A 244 4.23 16.29 12.28
N ARG A 245 3.46 16.30 11.19
CA ARG A 245 2.03 16.65 11.16
C ARG A 245 1.26 15.49 10.54
N VAL A 246 0.13 15.12 11.15
CA VAL A 246 -0.76 14.09 10.62
C VAL A 246 -2.15 14.67 10.45
N GLU A 247 -2.71 14.52 9.25
CA GLU A 247 -4.04 14.98 8.89
C GLU A 247 -4.92 13.78 8.54
N ALA A 248 -6.16 13.75 9.02
CA ALA A 248 -7.14 12.72 8.70
C ALA A 248 -8.29 13.33 7.89
N HIS A 249 -8.45 12.86 6.65
CA HIS A 249 -9.50 13.31 5.75
C HIS A 249 -10.54 12.20 5.58
N PRO A 250 -11.82 12.40 5.90
CA PRO A 250 -12.84 11.38 5.75
C PRO A 250 -12.88 10.80 4.33
N LEU A 251 -12.95 9.47 4.23
CA LEU A 251 -13.24 8.78 2.97
C LEU A 251 -14.73 8.46 2.91
N LEU A 252 -15.25 8.29 1.69
CA LEU A 252 -16.60 7.77 1.52
C LEU A 252 -16.68 6.41 2.19
N SER A 253 -17.72 6.23 3.01
CA SER A 253 -17.98 4.96 3.67
C SER A 253 -18.13 3.87 2.60
N PRO A 254 -17.46 2.71 2.77
CA PRO A 254 -17.74 1.53 1.97
C PRO A 254 -19.24 1.22 1.94
N ASP A 255 -19.71 0.64 0.85
CA ASP A 255 -21.09 0.17 0.71
C ASP A 255 -21.43 -0.75 1.90
N PRO A 256 -22.57 -0.54 2.59
CA PRO A 256 -23.05 -1.42 3.66
C PRO A 256 -23.01 -2.92 3.30
N SER A 257 -23.21 -3.26 2.02
CA SER A 257 -23.13 -4.65 1.52
C SER A 257 -21.72 -5.22 1.58
N ASN A 258 -20.66 -4.41 1.49
CA ASN A 258 -19.27 -4.87 1.57
C ASN A 258 -18.89 -5.36 2.98
N TYR A 259 -19.64 -4.94 4.01
CA TYR A 259 -19.42 -5.43 5.37
C TYR A 259 -20.10 -6.78 5.64
N ILE A 260 -20.76 -7.38 4.63
CA ILE A 260 -21.41 -8.71 4.71
C ILE A 260 -20.41 -9.84 4.40
N PHE A 261 -19.15 -9.51 4.07
CA PHE A 261 -18.12 -10.48 3.71
C PHE A 261 -16.99 -10.56 4.74
N SER A 262 -16.14 -11.60 4.63
CA SER A 262 -14.94 -11.74 5.46
C SER A 262 -13.97 -10.57 5.25
N THR A 263 -13.06 -10.33 6.20
CA THR A 263 -12.02 -9.29 6.08
C THR A 263 -11.18 -9.46 4.82
N THR A 264 -10.84 -10.70 4.46
CA THR A 264 -10.19 -11.04 3.19
C THR A 264 -10.98 -10.58 1.97
N GLN A 265 -12.26 -10.94 1.89
CA GLN A 265 -13.10 -10.60 0.74
C GLN A 265 -13.32 -9.08 0.66
N TYR A 266 -13.58 -8.43 1.80
CA TYR A 266 -13.65 -6.97 1.90
C TYR A 266 -12.39 -6.31 1.36
N PHE A 267 -11.20 -6.81 1.73
CA PHE A 267 -9.93 -6.29 1.25
C PHE A 267 -9.79 -6.46 -0.27
N ILE A 268 -10.15 -7.63 -0.82
CA ILE A 268 -10.11 -7.87 -2.26
C ILE A 268 -11.03 -6.90 -3.00
N ASP A 269 -12.29 -6.80 -2.57
CA ASP A 269 -13.30 -5.98 -3.25
C ASP A 269 -13.03 -4.48 -3.11
N THR A 270 -12.39 -4.07 -2.02
CA THR A 270 -12.17 -2.65 -1.72
C THR A 270 -10.79 -2.15 -2.16
N ILE A 271 -9.75 -2.97 -2.00
CA ILE A 271 -8.34 -2.60 -2.23
C ILE A 271 -7.78 -3.23 -3.50
N LEU A 272 -8.32 -4.35 -3.97
CA LEU A 272 -7.85 -5.05 -5.17
C LEU A 272 -8.91 -5.10 -6.29
N SER A 273 -9.95 -4.25 -6.21
CA SER A 273 -11.03 -4.20 -7.20
C SER A 273 -10.56 -4.08 -8.65
N GLY A 274 -9.40 -3.47 -8.89
CA GLY A 274 -8.80 -3.35 -10.22
C GLY A 274 -8.58 -4.69 -10.93
N PHE A 275 -8.36 -5.77 -10.18
CA PHE A 275 -8.19 -7.12 -10.73
C PHE A 275 -9.51 -7.88 -10.94
N MET A 276 -10.63 -7.34 -10.47
CA MET A 276 -11.92 -8.02 -10.60
C MET A 276 -12.44 -7.86 -12.04
N PRO A 277 -12.91 -8.93 -12.70
CA PRO A 277 -13.31 -8.87 -14.11
C PRO A 277 -14.50 -7.94 -14.31
N ASN A 278 -15.47 -7.97 -13.39
CA ASN A 278 -16.70 -7.19 -13.47
C ASN A 278 -16.59 -5.80 -12.81
N SER A 279 -15.42 -5.39 -12.31
CA SER A 279 -15.27 -4.03 -11.78
C SER A 279 -15.28 -3.02 -12.92
N PRO A 280 -16.14 -1.97 -12.85
CA PRO A 280 -16.16 -0.94 -13.87
C PRO A 280 -14.86 -0.13 -13.83
N SER A 281 -14.39 0.28 -15.01
CA SER A 281 -13.40 1.34 -15.10
C SER A 281 -14.03 2.65 -14.58
N THR A 282 -13.48 3.17 -13.48
CA THR A 282 -14.05 4.35 -12.80
C THR A 282 -13.22 5.61 -12.96
N TRP A 283 -12.09 5.52 -13.67
CA TRP A 283 -11.16 6.63 -13.89
C TRP A 283 -10.97 6.90 -15.38
N ASP A 284 -11.08 8.17 -15.75
CA ASP A 284 -10.66 8.63 -17.06
C ASP A 284 -9.17 9.02 -17.01
N ILE A 285 -8.38 8.43 -17.90
CA ILE A 285 -6.93 8.55 -17.90
C ILE A 285 -6.46 9.30 -19.13
N PHE A 286 -5.54 10.23 -18.94
CA PHE A 286 -4.97 11.05 -19.99
C PHE A 286 -3.45 10.92 -19.96
N VAL A 287 -2.81 10.79 -21.11
CA VAL A 287 -1.36 10.92 -21.21
C VAL A 287 -0.99 12.40 -21.27
N ASP A 288 0.00 12.81 -20.48
CA ASP A 288 0.49 14.19 -20.46
C ASP A 288 1.03 14.63 -21.84
N LEU A 289 0.95 15.92 -22.13
CA LEU A 289 1.45 16.52 -23.36
C LEU A 289 2.92 16.93 -23.26
N GLU A 290 3.44 17.01 -22.03
CA GLU A 290 4.82 17.37 -21.74
C GLU A 290 5.53 16.26 -20.97
N SER A 291 6.82 16.08 -21.25
CA SER A 291 7.66 15.17 -20.48
C SER A 291 7.92 15.72 -19.08
N THR A 292 8.12 14.81 -18.14
CA THR A 292 8.50 15.08 -16.76
C THR A 292 9.97 14.77 -16.58
N ARG A 293 10.74 15.74 -16.08
CA ARG A 293 12.13 15.54 -15.71
C ARG A 293 12.23 14.67 -14.45
N ILE A 294 12.96 13.57 -14.56
CA ILE A 294 13.23 12.68 -13.43
C ILE A 294 14.05 13.42 -12.37
N SER A 295 13.68 13.25 -11.11
CA SER A 295 14.38 13.87 -9.98
C SER A 295 14.16 13.09 -8.69
N PRO A 296 14.85 13.43 -7.59
CA PRO A 296 14.46 12.91 -6.28
C PRO A 296 12.98 13.16 -5.94
N PHE A 297 12.36 14.20 -6.49
CA PHE A 297 10.96 14.54 -6.26
C PHE A 297 9.96 13.74 -7.11
N THR A 298 10.43 12.97 -8.12
CA THR A 298 9.62 11.91 -8.73
C THR A 298 9.77 10.59 -7.94
N THR A 299 10.98 10.25 -7.49
CA THR A 299 11.25 8.98 -6.79
C THR A 299 10.77 8.95 -5.34
N PHE A 300 10.79 10.09 -4.65
CA PHE A 300 10.37 10.24 -3.26
C PHE A 300 9.10 11.08 -3.15
N LYS A 301 8.20 10.66 -2.27
CA LYS A 301 6.93 11.36 -2.08
C LYS A 301 7.15 12.57 -1.18
N THR A 302 7.07 13.77 -1.75
CA THR A 302 7.26 15.04 -1.04
C THR A 302 6.11 16.01 -1.32
N THR A 303 6.13 17.18 -0.69
CA THR A 303 5.27 18.32 -1.05
C THR A 303 5.80 19.14 -2.23
N PHE A 304 7.05 18.95 -2.64
CA PHE A 304 7.58 19.54 -3.88
C PHE A 304 7.00 18.79 -5.08
N ARG A 305 5.95 19.36 -5.67
CA ARG A 305 5.08 18.66 -6.63
C ARG A 305 4.78 19.48 -7.89
N ASP A 306 5.55 20.53 -8.16
CA ASP A 306 5.26 21.50 -9.22
C ASP A 306 5.06 20.82 -10.59
N GLN A 307 5.91 19.87 -10.94
CA GLN A 307 5.78 19.08 -12.18
C GLN A 307 4.45 18.29 -12.25
N TYR A 308 4.01 17.69 -11.14
CA TYR A 308 2.74 16.98 -11.08
C TYR A 308 1.55 17.94 -11.03
N ASN A 309 1.71 19.12 -10.43
CA ASN A 309 0.69 20.16 -10.40
C ASN A 309 0.47 20.72 -11.81
N ALA A 310 1.53 21.02 -12.54
CA ALA A 310 1.48 21.44 -13.94
C ALA A 310 0.81 20.37 -14.84
N ALA A 311 1.17 19.09 -14.65
CA ALA A 311 0.50 17.98 -15.33
C ALA A 311 -1.02 17.97 -15.04
N ARG A 312 -1.42 18.19 -13.77
CA ARG A 312 -2.84 18.24 -13.39
C ARG A 312 -3.57 19.50 -13.89
N GLU A 313 -2.88 20.61 -14.09
CA GLU A 313 -3.44 21.79 -14.74
C GLU A 313 -3.74 21.50 -16.21
N ARG A 314 -2.81 20.86 -16.92
CA ARG A 314 -3.03 20.38 -18.30
C ARG A 314 -4.16 19.34 -18.37
N LEU A 315 -4.23 18.42 -17.40
CA LEU A 315 -5.33 17.46 -17.28
C LEU A 315 -6.69 18.16 -17.27
N THR A 316 -6.84 19.23 -16.47
CA THR A 316 -8.10 19.98 -16.41
C THR A 316 -8.48 20.51 -17.79
N GLN A 317 -7.54 21.11 -18.52
CA GLN A 317 -7.77 21.66 -19.86
C GLN A 317 -8.12 20.59 -20.90
N ILE A 318 -7.44 19.44 -20.84
CA ILE A 318 -7.68 18.32 -21.76
C ILE A 318 -9.06 17.70 -21.50
N ALA A 319 -9.36 17.41 -20.24
CA ALA A 319 -10.54 16.65 -19.85
C ALA A 319 -11.85 17.45 -19.95
N GLU A 320 -11.80 18.78 -20.08
CA GLU A 320 -12.96 19.61 -20.44
C GLU A 320 -13.59 19.17 -21.77
N LYS A 321 -12.78 18.71 -22.74
CA LYS A 321 -13.24 18.29 -24.07
C LYS A 321 -14.02 16.97 -24.05
N TYR A 322 -13.81 16.15 -23.04
CA TYR A 322 -14.30 14.77 -23.02
C TYR A 322 -15.63 14.61 -22.27
N GLY A 323 -16.07 15.64 -21.53
CA GLY A 323 -17.31 15.60 -20.77
C GLY A 323 -17.36 14.47 -19.73
N GLY A 324 -17.42 14.79 -18.44
CA GLY A 324 -17.78 13.81 -17.42
C GLY A 324 -16.62 13.13 -16.65
N THR A 325 -17.10 12.43 -15.62
CA THR A 325 -16.46 11.86 -14.41
C THR A 325 -15.61 12.80 -13.55
N ASN A 326 -15.83 12.73 -12.22
CA ASN A 326 -15.02 13.45 -11.22
C ASN A 326 -13.64 12.81 -10.99
N LYS A 327 -13.41 11.59 -11.52
CA LYS A 327 -12.22 10.78 -11.23
C LYS A 327 -11.34 10.73 -12.47
N ARG A 328 -10.31 11.58 -12.45
CA ARG A 328 -9.39 11.75 -13.57
C ARG A 328 -7.96 11.64 -13.09
N GLU A 329 -7.16 10.94 -13.87
CA GLU A 329 -5.71 10.81 -13.66
C GLU A 329 -4.96 11.19 -14.92
N ILE A 330 -3.75 11.73 -14.74
CA ILE A 330 -2.83 12.01 -15.83
C ILE A 330 -1.57 11.17 -15.66
N LEU A 331 -1.21 10.43 -16.71
CA LEU A 331 0.03 9.66 -16.80
C LEU A 331 1.16 10.55 -17.27
N VAL A 332 2.25 10.54 -16.54
CA VAL A 332 3.49 11.27 -16.87
C VAL A 332 4.57 10.32 -17.36
N TYR A 333 5.44 10.84 -18.22
CA TYR A 333 6.53 10.10 -18.87
C TYR A 333 7.81 10.94 -18.89
N ASN A 334 8.98 10.33 -19.09
CA ASN A 334 10.27 11.05 -19.12
C ASN A 334 10.70 11.45 -20.54
N ASP A 335 11.83 12.14 -20.66
CA ASP A 335 12.39 12.58 -21.96
C ASP A 335 12.76 11.42 -22.90
N ALA A 336 12.85 10.19 -22.39
CA ALA A 336 13.06 8.98 -23.19
C ALA A 336 11.73 8.29 -23.59
N TYR A 337 10.59 8.99 -23.45
CA TYR A 337 9.23 8.47 -23.69
C TYR A 337 8.85 7.28 -22.83
N GLN A 338 9.57 7.00 -21.75
CA GLN A 338 9.22 5.92 -20.83
C GLN A 338 8.13 6.42 -19.89
N LEU A 339 7.06 5.64 -19.75
CA LEU A 339 6.02 5.86 -18.75
C LEU A 339 6.64 5.83 -17.34
N LEU A 340 6.25 6.77 -16.48
CA LEU A 340 6.66 6.80 -15.08
C LEU A 340 5.53 6.26 -14.20
N GLU A 341 4.45 7.05 -14.12
CA GLU A 341 3.34 6.85 -13.20
C GLU A 341 2.21 7.84 -13.51
N GLY A 342 1.14 7.83 -12.72
CA GLY A 342 0.13 8.90 -12.69
C GLY A 342 0.50 10.02 -11.70
N SER A 343 -0.19 11.16 -11.77
CA SER A 343 0.08 12.30 -10.88
C SER A 343 -0.10 11.98 -9.37
N ILE A 344 -0.97 11.03 -9.03
CA ILE A 344 -1.24 10.59 -7.66
C ILE A 344 -1.27 9.05 -7.50
N SER A 345 -0.85 8.30 -8.51
CA SER A 345 -0.94 6.84 -8.56
C SER A 345 0.26 6.24 -9.28
N SER A 346 0.66 5.02 -8.92
CA SER A 346 1.46 4.20 -9.83
C SER A 346 0.53 3.55 -10.86
N VAL A 347 1.07 3.10 -11.99
CA VAL A 347 0.31 2.52 -13.10
C VAL A 347 0.83 1.14 -13.46
N ALA A 348 -0.06 0.23 -13.86
CA ALA A 348 0.29 -0.99 -14.57
C ALA A 348 -0.58 -1.17 -15.81
N VAL A 349 0.00 -1.62 -16.91
CA VAL A 349 -0.66 -1.83 -18.20
C VAL A 349 -0.72 -3.32 -18.51
N ILE A 350 -1.69 -3.73 -19.32
CA ILE A 350 -1.84 -5.12 -19.76
C ILE A 350 -0.83 -5.37 -20.88
N LYS A 351 0.00 -6.40 -20.73
CA LYS A 351 0.86 -6.91 -21.79
C LYS A 351 0.46 -8.35 -22.12
N HIS A 352 -0.08 -8.54 -23.31
CA HIS A 352 -0.37 -9.87 -23.85
C HIS A 352 0.93 -10.59 -24.23
N LYS A 353 0.96 -11.91 -24.07
CA LYS A 353 2.07 -12.73 -24.55
C LYS A 353 1.99 -12.89 -26.07
N GLU A 354 3.12 -12.80 -26.74
CA GLU A 354 3.19 -12.93 -28.21
C GLU A 354 2.71 -14.30 -28.71
N GLU A 355 2.95 -15.35 -27.92
CA GLU A 355 2.61 -16.73 -28.27
C GLU A 355 1.15 -17.10 -27.97
N ASP A 356 0.47 -16.35 -27.09
CA ASP A 356 -0.91 -16.61 -26.68
C ASP A 356 -1.60 -15.31 -26.24
N LEU A 357 -2.48 -14.78 -27.10
CA LEU A 357 -3.23 -13.55 -26.84
C LEU A 357 -4.22 -13.68 -25.68
N ASN A 358 -4.58 -14.90 -25.27
CA ASN A 358 -5.42 -15.14 -24.11
C ASN A 358 -4.63 -15.10 -22.79
N GLN A 359 -3.29 -15.03 -22.86
CA GLN A 359 -2.44 -14.85 -21.70
C GLN A 359 -1.89 -13.43 -21.66
N PHE A 360 -2.07 -12.77 -20.52
CA PHE A 360 -1.54 -11.44 -20.28
C PHE A 360 -0.85 -11.36 -18.92
N ARG A 361 -0.07 -10.30 -18.74
CA ARG A 361 0.49 -9.89 -17.46
C ARG A 361 0.27 -8.40 -17.26
N PHE A 362 0.11 -7.99 -16.02
CA PHE A 362 0.16 -6.58 -15.66
C PHE A 362 1.62 -6.17 -15.47
N ILE A 363 2.07 -5.19 -16.25
CA ILE A 363 3.43 -4.66 -16.16
C ILE A 363 3.41 -3.22 -15.68
N THR A 364 4.34 -2.86 -14.80
CA THR A 364 4.50 -1.51 -14.25
C THR A 364 5.90 -0.97 -14.58
N PRO A 365 6.08 0.35 -14.81
CA PRO A 365 7.41 0.90 -15.09
C PRO A 365 8.41 0.59 -13.98
N PRO A 366 9.67 0.22 -14.29
CA PRO A 366 10.71 -0.02 -13.28
C PRO A 366 11.11 1.29 -12.58
N LEU A 367 11.64 1.22 -11.36
CA LEU A 367 12.12 2.43 -10.66
C LEU A 367 13.19 3.22 -11.44
N ALA A 368 13.92 2.54 -12.33
CA ALA A 368 14.90 3.15 -13.23
C ALA A 368 14.28 4.16 -14.23
N SER A 369 12.96 4.10 -14.49
CA SER A 369 12.27 5.13 -15.29
C SER A 369 12.14 6.45 -14.55
N GLY A 370 12.33 6.46 -13.23
CA GLY A 370 12.23 7.64 -12.37
C GLY A 370 10.94 7.75 -11.57
N CYS A 371 10.04 6.76 -11.62
CA CYS A 371 8.77 6.78 -10.90
C CYS A 371 8.92 6.68 -9.37
N LEU A 372 7.87 7.06 -8.64
CA LEU A 372 7.79 6.88 -7.19
C LEU A 372 7.91 5.41 -6.80
N CYS A 373 8.64 5.15 -5.72
CA CYS A 373 8.59 3.88 -4.99
C CYS A 373 7.23 3.71 -4.25
N GLY A 374 6.15 3.49 -5.00
CA GLY A 374 4.79 3.34 -4.47
C GLY A 374 4.66 2.14 -3.51
N THR A 375 4.02 2.33 -2.35
CA THR A 375 3.80 1.26 -1.35
C THR A 375 2.86 0.18 -1.87
N MET A 376 1.74 0.58 -2.49
CA MET A 376 0.81 -0.37 -3.14
C MET A 376 1.46 -1.10 -4.32
N ARG A 377 2.24 -0.37 -5.14
CA ARG A 377 3.05 -0.96 -6.23
C ARG A 377 4.02 -2.03 -5.69
N ARG A 378 4.76 -1.70 -4.63
CA ARG A 378 5.69 -2.63 -3.96
C ARG A 378 4.97 -3.86 -3.41
N TYR A 379 3.80 -3.68 -2.80
CA TYR A 379 2.97 -4.77 -2.30
C TYR A 379 2.55 -5.72 -3.44
N LEU A 380 2.04 -5.19 -4.55
CA LEU A 380 1.62 -5.99 -5.69
C LEU A 380 2.79 -6.73 -6.36
N LEU A 381 3.94 -6.07 -6.51
CA LEU A 381 5.18 -6.72 -6.98
C LEU A 381 5.60 -7.88 -6.07
N LYS A 382 5.57 -7.68 -4.74
CA LYS A 382 5.93 -8.74 -3.77
C LYS A 382 4.96 -9.92 -3.81
N LYS A 383 3.68 -9.67 -4.10
CA LYS A 383 2.66 -10.70 -4.33
C LYS A 383 2.72 -11.31 -5.74
N GLY A 384 3.60 -10.78 -6.60
CA GLY A 384 3.74 -11.17 -8.00
C GLY A 384 2.60 -10.71 -8.92
N LEU A 385 1.59 -10.00 -8.41
CA LEU A 385 0.40 -9.63 -9.16
C LEU A 385 0.68 -8.67 -10.32
N ILE A 386 1.82 -7.98 -10.28
CA ILE A 386 2.36 -7.16 -11.38
C ILE A 386 3.86 -7.44 -11.50
N ASP A 387 4.43 -7.18 -12.68
CA ASP A 387 5.88 -7.31 -12.97
C ASP A 387 6.48 -5.97 -13.42
N GLU A 388 7.78 -5.75 -13.20
CA GLU A 388 8.47 -4.56 -13.72
C GLU A 388 8.83 -4.73 -15.21
N TYR A 389 8.46 -3.77 -16.06
CA TYR A 389 8.87 -3.74 -17.47
C TYR A 389 8.89 -2.30 -18.00
N PRO A 390 9.90 -1.90 -18.80
CA PRO A 390 9.89 -0.58 -19.46
C PRO A 390 8.69 -0.45 -20.41
N ILE A 391 7.94 0.64 -20.28
CA ILE A 391 6.75 0.90 -21.10
C ILE A 391 7.00 2.20 -21.87
N ASP A 392 6.92 2.16 -23.19
CA ASP A 392 6.93 3.35 -24.01
C ASP A 392 5.52 3.96 -24.00
N VAL A 393 5.41 5.23 -23.65
CA VAL A 393 4.12 5.92 -23.56
C VAL A 393 3.42 6.03 -24.92
N ARG A 394 4.18 5.94 -26.01
CA ARG A 394 3.69 6.01 -27.40
C ARG A 394 2.97 4.73 -27.84
N ASP A 395 3.18 3.63 -27.12
CA ASP A 395 2.52 2.36 -27.39
C ASP A 395 1.10 2.31 -26.79
N LEU A 396 0.80 3.19 -25.83
CA LEU A 396 -0.52 3.27 -25.19
C LEU A 396 -1.59 3.76 -26.17
N GLN A 397 -2.77 3.13 -26.15
CA GLN A 397 -3.88 3.45 -27.05
C GLN A 397 -5.11 3.95 -26.31
N GLU A 398 -5.92 4.77 -26.99
CA GLU A 398 -7.22 5.18 -26.48
C GLU A 398 -8.15 3.97 -26.35
N GLY A 399 -8.92 3.91 -25.25
CA GLY A 399 -9.80 2.80 -24.91
C GLY A 399 -9.13 1.68 -24.12
N GLU A 400 -7.80 1.65 -24.00
CA GLU A 400 -7.10 0.65 -23.19
C GLU A 400 -7.43 0.80 -21.70
N GLU A 401 -7.65 -0.34 -21.05
CA GLU A 401 -7.77 -0.41 -19.59
C GLU A 401 -6.39 -0.58 -18.95
N VAL A 402 -6.15 0.20 -17.91
CA VAL A 402 -4.93 0.12 -17.10
C VAL A 402 -5.29 0.10 -15.62
N LEU A 403 -4.38 -0.39 -14.79
CA LEU A 403 -4.50 -0.36 -13.34
C LEU A 403 -3.84 0.89 -12.78
N LEU A 404 -4.58 1.64 -11.98
CA LEU A 404 -4.06 2.71 -11.13
C LEU A 404 -3.96 2.23 -9.70
N MET A 405 -2.86 2.53 -9.01
CA MET A 405 -2.65 2.05 -7.65
C MET A 405 -2.00 3.07 -6.72
N ASN A 406 -2.51 3.20 -5.49
CA ASN A 406 -1.86 3.95 -4.42
C ASN A 406 -2.25 3.41 -3.03
N GLY A 407 -1.58 3.91 -1.99
CA GLY A 407 -1.81 3.48 -0.59
C GLY A 407 -3.12 3.96 0.04
N VAL A 408 -4.03 4.57 -0.74
CA VAL A 408 -5.34 5.04 -0.26
C VAL A 408 -6.47 4.27 -0.93
N MET A 409 -6.55 4.34 -2.26
CA MET A 409 -7.63 3.69 -3.03
C MET A 409 -7.36 2.22 -3.35
N GLY A 410 -6.17 1.72 -3.03
CA GLY A 410 -5.76 0.39 -3.46
C GLY A 410 -5.42 0.38 -4.95
N CYS A 411 -5.85 -0.67 -5.65
CA CYS A 411 -5.71 -0.91 -7.07
C CYS A 411 -7.09 -0.85 -7.73
N VAL A 412 -7.25 -0.02 -8.77
CA VAL A 412 -8.52 0.23 -9.47
C VAL A 412 -8.27 0.29 -10.98
N LYS A 413 -9.31 0.06 -11.79
CA LYS A 413 -9.25 0.24 -13.26
C LYS A 413 -9.48 1.69 -13.67
N GLY A 414 -8.79 2.10 -14.72
CA GLY A 414 -9.11 3.29 -15.50
C GLY A 414 -8.93 3.05 -16.98
N THR A 415 -9.56 3.90 -17.79
CA THR A 415 -9.55 3.82 -19.25
C THR A 415 -8.85 5.01 -19.84
N ILE A 416 -7.92 4.77 -20.77
CA ILE A 416 -7.23 5.83 -21.49
C ILE A 416 -8.22 6.54 -22.42
N ARG A 417 -8.48 7.82 -22.16
CA ARG A 417 -9.32 8.69 -22.98
C ARG A 417 -8.52 9.50 -24.00
N GLN A 418 -7.26 9.76 -23.68
CA GLN A 418 -6.33 10.42 -24.59
C GLN A 418 -4.96 9.75 -24.46
N ALA A 419 -4.52 9.13 -25.56
CA ALA A 419 -3.18 8.56 -25.68
C ALA A 419 -2.13 9.66 -25.94
N PHE A 420 -0.86 9.26 -26.06
CA PHE A 420 0.22 10.18 -26.39
C PHE A 420 -0.05 10.91 -27.71
N GLN A 421 0.09 12.25 -27.72
CA GLN A 421 0.01 13.06 -28.92
C GLN A 421 1.38 13.68 -29.22
N HIS A 422 1.86 13.52 -30.46
CA HIS A 422 3.01 14.29 -30.91
C HIS A 422 2.63 15.77 -30.91
N ASN A 423 3.40 16.61 -30.22
CA ASN A 423 3.34 18.06 -30.42
C ASN A 423 3.67 18.32 -31.89
N ARG A 424 2.65 18.69 -32.68
CA ARG A 424 2.79 19.09 -34.09
C ARG A 424 3.30 20.51 -34.21
#